data_AF-A0A7S4IB57-F1
#
_entry.id   AF-A0A7S4IB57-F1
#
_cell.length_a   1.000
_cell.length_b   1.000
_cell.length_c   1.000
_cell.angle_alpha   90.00
_cell.angle_beta   90.00
_cell.angle_gamma   90.00
#
_symmetry.space_group_name_H-M   'P 1'
#
loop_
_entity.id
_entity.type
_entity.pdbx_description
1 polymer ?
#
loop_
_entity_poly.entity_id
_entity_poly.type
_entity_poly.pdbx_seq_one_letter_code
_entity_poly.pdbx_strand_id
1 'polypeptide(L)'
;MRVGAIFPGRYCIPFSFGEDQRDRQRHDQLTVICRVLGQPTQVEMAWASEDAQKEVKRVSNGWSSQSEADRKRAQIVKLQEAVQTATGEELELLQGMLSIDPNRRPAADAALKYAYFESLPSEQMPEITKPVPADTIEAAFKFENENLGTNELRVLISNDLFMSQSRMDRGESVDAFLRRGGSFTTPRDSLPNK
;
A
#
# COMPACT_ATOMS: atom_id res chain seq x y z
N MET A 1 0.46 -24.71 -15.28
CA MET A 1 0.13 -23.53 -14.45
C MET A 1 0.83 -22.32 -15.04
N ARG A 2 0.12 -21.21 -15.29
CA ARG A 2 0.77 -19.93 -15.59
C ARG A 2 1.10 -19.28 -14.25
N VAL A 3 2.36 -19.39 -13.84
CA VAL A 3 2.88 -18.72 -12.64
C VAL A 3 3.21 -17.28 -13.06
N GLY A 4 2.59 -16.29 -12.42
CA GLY A 4 2.78 -14.89 -12.77
C GLY A 4 1.97 -13.96 -11.88
N ALA A 5 2.27 -12.65 -11.93
CA ALA A 5 1.51 -11.64 -11.21
C ALA A 5 0.06 -11.60 -11.71
N ILE A 6 -0.90 -11.34 -10.80
CA ILE A 6 -2.32 -11.12 -11.13
C ILE A 6 -2.49 -9.89 -12.03
N PHE A 7 -1.63 -8.89 -11.85
CA PHE A 7 -1.59 -7.67 -12.66
C PHE A 7 -0.24 -7.53 -13.38
N PRO A 8 0.02 -8.35 -14.42
CA PRO A 8 1.27 -8.26 -15.15
C PRO A 8 1.26 -6.98 -16.00
N GLY A 9 2.01 -5.97 -15.58
CA GLY A 9 2.33 -4.84 -16.44
C GLY A 9 3.03 -5.31 -17.71
N ARG A 10 2.86 -4.57 -18.82
CA ARG A 10 3.37 -5.00 -20.13
C ARG A 10 4.88 -4.89 -20.31
N TYR A 11 5.61 -4.27 -19.38
CA TYR A 11 7.04 -4.01 -19.51
C TYR A 11 7.80 -4.27 -18.20
N CYS A 12 8.71 -5.25 -18.23
CA CYS A 12 9.65 -5.53 -17.13
C CYS A 12 11.05 -4.93 -17.38
N ILE A 13 11.18 -4.02 -18.35
CA ILE A 13 12.47 -3.39 -18.70
C ILE A 13 12.50 -1.99 -18.09
N PRO A 14 13.26 -1.76 -17.00
CA PRO A 14 13.52 -0.43 -16.49
C PRO A 14 14.54 0.26 -17.44
N PHE A 15 14.64 1.59 -17.41
CA PHE A 15 15.65 2.40 -18.14
C PHE A 15 15.29 2.92 -19.53
N SER A 16 14.12 3.53 -19.70
CA SER A 16 13.96 4.56 -20.74
C SER A 16 13.12 5.71 -20.18
N PHE A 17 13.79 6.82 -19.87
CA PHE A 17 13.23 7.99 -19.18
C PHE A 17 12.57 8.95 -20.17
N GLY A 18 11.46 8.51 -20.79
CA GLY A 18 10.56 9.39 -21.55
C GLY A 18 9.24 9.60 -20.82
N GLU A 19 8.75 10.84 -20.74
CA GLU A 19 7.42 11.15 -20.20
C GLU A 19 6.30 10.38 -20.90
N ASP A 20 6.37 10.29 -22.24
CA ASP A 20 5.44 9.53 -23.07
C ASP A 20 5.40 8.03 -22.74
N GLN A 21 6.49 7.48 -22.19
CA GLN A 21 6.58 6.07 -21.81
C GLN A 21 5.94 5.81 -20.44
N ARG A 22 6.06 6.75 -19.49
CA ARG A 22 5.42 6.63 -18.17
C ARG A 22 3.91 6.61 -18.29
N ASP A 23 3.34 7.48 -19.11
CA ASP A 23 1.88 7.53 -19.30
C ASP A 23 1.34 6.28 -20.00
N ARG A 24 2.08 5.74 -20.99
CA ARG A 24 1.72 4.46 -21.63
C ARG A 24 1.78 3.31 -20.62
N GLN A 25 2.82 3.25 -19.78
CA GLN A 25 2.96 2.23 -18.75
C GLN A 25 1.83 2.31 -17.70
N ARG A 26 1.51 3.53 -17.24
CA ARG A 26 0.39 3.78 -16.33
C ARG A 26 -0.94 3.33 -16.95
N HIS A 27 -1.19 3.71 -18.20
CA HIS A 27 -2.39 3.33 -18.94
C HIS A 27 -2.51 1.82 -19.12
N ASP A 28 -1.43 1.14 -19.51
CA ASP A 28 -1.40 -0.32 -19.65
C ASP A 28 -1.66 -1.01 -18.31
N GLN A 29 -1.05 -0.53 -17.21
CA GLN A 29 -1.27 -1.10 -15.88
C GLN A 29 -2.73 -0.93 -15.43
N LEU A 30 -3.32 0.26 -15.61
CA LEU A 30 -4.73 0.51 -15.30
C LEU A 30 -5.65 -0.36 -16.16
N THR A 31 -5.29 -0.60 -17.42
CA THR A 31 -6.06 -1.46 -18.33
C THR A 31 -6.08 -2.90 -17.82
N VAL A 32 -4.92 -3.41 -17.40
CA VAL A 32 -4.78 -4.75 -16.82
C VAL A 32 -5.60 -4.86 -15.52
N ILE A 33 -5.52 -3.85 -14.65
CA ILE A 33 -6.29 -3.81 -13.40
C ILE A 33 -7.80 -3.84 -13.70
N CYS A 34 -8.30 -2.96 -14.58
CA CYS A 34 -9.73 -2.92 -14.94
C CYS A 34 -10.18 -4.19 -15.67
N ARG A 35 -9.29 -4.86 -16.40
CA ARG A 35 -9.59 -6.14 -17.05
C ARG A 35 -9.88 -7.22 -16.02
N VAL A 36 -9.03 -7.35 -15.01
CA VAL A 36 -9.13 -8.37 -13.95
C VAL A 36 -10.23 -8.02 -12.95
N LEU A 37 -10.27 -6.78 -12.47
CA LEU A 37 -11.26 -6.40 -11.44
C LEU A 37 -12.63 -6.08 -12.03
N GLY A 38 -12.74 -5.78 -13.32
CA GLY A 38 -13.94 -5.25 -13.93
C GLY A 38 -13.93 -3.72 -14.04
N GLN A 39 -14.83 -3.19 -14.86
CA GLN A 39 -14.99 -1.75 -15.01
C GLN A 39 -15.49 -1.15 -13.69
N PRO A 40 -14.85 -0.07 -13.18
CA PRO A 40 -15.33 0.62 -11.99
C PRO A 40 -16.70 1.25 -12.22
N THR A 41 -17.45 1.39 -11.14
CA THR A 41 -18.61 2.27 -11.04
C THR A 41 -18.17 3.69 -10.67
N GLN A 42 -19.02 4.68 -10.93
CA GLN A 42 -18.74 6.05 -10.53
C GLN A 42 -18.63 6.21 -9.00
N VAL A 43 -19.39 5.43 -8.24
CA VAL A 43 -19.37 5.44 -6.77
C VAL A 43 -18.03 4.94 -6.22
N GLU A 44 -17.47 3.87 -6.80
CA GLU A 44 -16.15 3.33 -6.41
C GLU A 44 -14.99 4.29 -6.68
N MET A 45 -15.20 5.28 -7.56
CA MET A 45 -14.19 6.27 -7.93
C MET A 45 -14.37 7.63 -7.25
N ALA A 46 -15.37 7.76 -6.36
CA ALA A 46 -15.71 9.04 -5.71
C ALA A 46 -14.59 9.57 -4.80
N TRP A 47 -13.69 8.71 -4.31
CA TRP A 47 -12.53 9.10 -3.51
C TRP A 47 -11.41 9.75 -4.34
N ALA A 48 -11.39 9.53 -5.66
CA ALA A 48 -10.32 9.96 -6.53
C ALA A 48 -10.57 11.37 -7.12
N SER A 49 -9.50 12.07 -7.48
CA SER A 49 -9.59 13.37 -8.15
C SER A 49 -10.28 13.28 -9.51
N GLU A 50 -10.85 14.39 -9.99
CA GLU A 50 -11.54 14.43 -11.29
C GLU A 50 -10.65 13.97 -12.45
N ASP A 51 -9.35 14.32 -12.42
CA ASP A 51 -8.41 13.93 -13.46
C ASP A 51 -8.13 12.42 -13.44
N ALA A 52 -7.99 11.82 -12.26
CA ALA A 52 -7.87 10.38 -12.10
C ALA A 52 -9.16 9.66 -12.57
N GLN A 53 -10.34 10.22 -12.28
CA GLN A 53 -11.61 9.69 -12.76
C GLN A 53 -11.68 9.72 -14.30
N LYS A 54 -11.27 10.82 -14.94
CA LYS A 54 -11.23 10.95 -16.41
C LYS A 54 -10.26 9.94 -17.04
N GLU A 55 -9.09 9.75 -16.43
CA GLU A 55 -8.08 8.80 -16.91
C GLU A 55 -8.59 7.35 -16.84
N VAL A 56 -9.12 6.93 -15.68
CA VAL A 56 -9.68 5.59 -15.50
C VAL A 56 -10.86 5.38 -16.43
N LYS A 57 -11.77 6.36 -16.57
CA LYS A 57 -12.90 6.28 -17.52
C LYS A 57 -12.45 6.06 -18.96
N ARG A 58 -11.33 6.69 -19.37
CA ARG A 58 -10.75 6.51 -20.71
C ARG A 58 -10.18 5.09 -20.88
N VAL A 59 -9.49 4.59 -19.87
CA VAL A 59 -8.91 3.23 -19.83
C VAL A 59 -9.99 2.15 -19.84
N SER A 60 -11.02 2.32 -19.02
CA SER A 60 -12.08 1.33 -18.82
C SER A 60 -13.15 1.37 -19.92
N ASN A 61 -13.07 2.31 -20.87
CA ASN A 61 -14.09 2.59 -21.88
C ASN A 61 -15.47 2.91 -21.25
N GLY A 62 -15.49 3.72 -20.19
CA GLY A 62 -16.70 4.14 -19.48
C GLY A 62 -16.86 3.55 -18.08
N TRP A 63 -17.98 3.89 -17.45
CA TRP A 63 -18.37 3.39 -16.12
C TRP A 63 -19.28 2.17 -16.25
N SER A 64 -19.13 1.23 -15.32
CA SER A 64 -20.11 0.15 -15.18
C SER A 64 -21.45 0.69 -14.69
N SER A 65 -22.54 0.24 -15.31
CA SER A 65 -23.92 0.53 -14.88
C SER A 65 -24.49 -0.54 -13.95
N GLN A 66 -23.66 -1.47 -13.47
CA GLN A 66 -24.07 -2.57 -12.60
C GLN A 66 -24.37 -2.09 -11.18
N SER A 67 -25.29 -2.78 -10.50
CA SER A 67 -25.49 -2.61 -9.06
C SER A 67 -24.25 -3.08 -8.28
N GLU A 68 -24.08 -2.63 -7.03
CA GLU A 68 -22.95 -3.07 -6.20
C GLU A 68 -22.92 -4.61 -6.00
N ALA A 69 -24.08 -5.24 -5.84
CA ALA A 69 -24.17 -6.69 -5.67
C ALA A 69 -23.79 -7.45 -6.96
N ASP A 70 -24.26 -6.98 -8.12
CA ASP A 70 -23.89 -7.56 -9.41
C ASP A 70 -22.40 -7.35 -9.71
N ARG A 71 -21.89 -6.18 -9.37
CA ARG A 71 -20.48 -5.80 -9.51
C ARG A 71 -19.58 -6.73 -8.69
N LYS A 72 -19.95 -7.00 -7.44
CA LYS A 72 -19.22 -7.94 -6.55
C LYS A 72 -19.23 -9.36 -7.11
N ARG A 73 -20.40 -9.85 -7.58
CA ARG A 73 -20.51 -11.17 -8.22
C ARG A 73 -19.64 -11.28 -9.47
N ALA A 74 -19.72 -10.28 -10.35
CA ALA A 74 -18.92 -10.25 -11.58
C ALA A 74 -17.41 -10.19 -11.30
N GLN A 75 -17.00 -9.49 -10.24
CA GLN A 75 -15.61 -9.43 -9.82
C GLN A 75 -15.08 -10.78 -9.34
N ILE A 76 -15.86 -11.53 -8.53
CA ILE A 76 -15.46 -12.87 -8.08
C ILE A 76 -15.25 -13.80 -9.28
N VAL A 77 -16.15 -13.77 -10.26
CA VAL A 77 -16.01 -14.58 -11.48
C VAL A 77 -14.69 -14.26 -12.20
N LYS A 78 -14.37 -12.97 -12.38
CA LYS A 78 -13.11 -12.58 -13.01
C LYS A 78 -11.87 -12.93 -12.18
N LEU A 79 -11.95 -12.84 -10.86
CA LEU A 79 -10.87 -13.25 -9.97
C LEU A 79 -10.66 -14.76 -10.03
N GLN A 80 -11.73 -15.56 -10.11
CA GLN A 80 -11.63 -17.01 -10.33
C GLN A 80 -10.98 -17.35 -11.67
N GLU A 81 -11.28 -16.60 -12.74
CA GLU A 81 -10.62 -16.77 -14.04
C GLU A 81 -9.11 -16.46 -13.96
N ALA A 82 -8.74 -15.44 -13.19
CA ALA A 82 -7.36 -15.03 -12.97
C ALA A 82 -6.60 -15.99 -12.03
N VAL A 83 -7.28 -16.53 -11.02
CA VAL A 83 -6.73 -17.41 -9.97
C VAL A 83 -7.57 -18.69 -9.89
N GLN A 84 -7.34 -19.58 -10.84
CA GLN A 84 -8.17 -20.79 -11.05
C GLN A 84 -8.15 -21.77 -9.87
N THR A 85 -7.14 -21.71 -9.02
CA THR A 85 -6.98 -22.61 -7.87
C THR A 85 -7.57 -22.07 -6.59
N ALA A 86 -8.05 -20.83 -6.58
CA ALA A 86 -8.52 -20.21 -5.35
C ALA A 86 -9.87 -20.76 -4.90
N THR A 87 -10.03 -20.97 -3.60
CA THR A 87 -11.29 -21.35 -2.94
C THR A 87 -12.20 -20.12 -2.77
N GLY A 88 -13.46 -20.36 -2.38
CA GLY A 88 -14.41 -19.27 -2.16
C GLY A 88 -13.95 -18.27 -1.09
N GLU A 89 -13.39 -18.77 0.02
CA GLU A 89 -12.89 -17.95 1.14
C GLU A 89 -11.66 -17.12 0.73
N GLU A 90 -10.76 -17.71 -0.06
CA GLU A 90 -9.60 -17.01 -0.63
C GLU A 90 -10.02 -15.89 -1.58
N LEU A 91 -11.02 -16.15 -2.42
CA LEU A 91 -11.55 -15.16 -3.35
C LEU A 91 -12.30 -14.03 -2.64
N GLU A 92 -12.98 -14.32 -1.54
CA GLU A 92 -13.66 -13.31 -0.72
C GLU A 92 -12.64 -12.37 -0.05
N LEU A 93 -11.58 -12.91 0.54
CA LEU A 93 -10.47 -12.13 1.08
C LEU A 93 -9.81 -11.29 -0.02
N LEU A 94 -9.49 -11.90 -1.16
CA LEU A 94 -8.84 -11.24 -2.28
C LEU A 94 -9.72 -10.12 -2.87
N GLN A 95 -11.03 -10.33 -2.98
CA GLN A 95 -11.98 -9.31 -3.42
C GLN A 95 -11.96 -8.09 -2.49
N GLY A 96 -11.97 -8.30 -1.17
CA GLY A 96 -11.91 -7.21 -0.20
C GLY A 96 -10.62 -6.40 -0.30
N MET A 97 -9.48 -7.09 -0.36
CA MET A 97 -8.16 -6.45 -0.45
C MET A 97 -7.97 -5.68 -1.77
N LEU A 98 -8.53 -6.18 -2.87
CA LEU A 98 -8.42 -5.59 -4.21
C LEU A 98 -9.58 -4.65 -4.56
N SER A 99 -10.21 -4.03 -3.56
CA SER A 99 -11.20 -2.97 -3.80
C SER A 99 -10.58 -1.76 -4.53
N ILE A 100 -11.31 -1.22 -5.50
CA ILE A 100 -10.90 0.00 -6.23
C ILE A 100 -10.91 1.20 -5.29
N ASP A 101 -11.92 1.29 -4.42
CA ASP A 101 -11.97 2.28 -3.35
C ASP A 101 -11.04 1.83 -2.20
N PRO A 102 -9.95 2.57 -1.92
CA PRO A 102 -9.01 2.23 -0.86
C PRO A 102 -9.66 2.27 0.52
N ASN A 103 -10.69 3.11 0.73
CA ASN A 103 -11.37 3.22 2.02
C ASN A 103 -12.26 2.01 2.32
N ARG A 104 -12.59 1.21 1.29
CA ARG A 104 -13.34 -0.04 1.44
C ARG A 104 -12.43 -1.26 1.64
N ARG A 105 -11.11 -1.11 1.52
CA ARG A 105 -10.18 -2.21 1.75
C ARG A 105 -10.12 -2.51 3.25
N PRO A 106 -10.17 -3.79 3.66
CA PRO A 106 -10.01 -4.13 5.07
C PRO A 106 -8.62 -3.72 5.55
N ALA A 107 -8.54 -3.15 6.75
CA ALA A 107 -7.28 -3.01 7.47
C ALA A 107 -6.70 -4.39 7.80
N ALA A 108 -5.41 -4.45 8.12
CA ALA A 108 -4.73 -5.72 8.37
C ALA A 108 -5.37 -6.54 9.50
N ASP A 109 -5.83 -5.88 10.57
CA ASP A 109 -6.51 -6.52 11.70
C ASP A 109 -7.90 -7.05 11.34
N ALA A 110 -8.62 -6.36 10.46
CA ALA A 110 -9.89 -6.81 9.91
C ALA A 110 -9.72 -7.96 8.92
N ALA A 111 -8.66 -7.93 8.10
CA ALA A 111 -8.34 -8.98 7.14
C ALA A 111 -8.06 -10.33 7.83
N LEU A 112 -7.42 -10.30 9.00
CA LEU A 112 -7.14 -11.49 9.83
C LEU A 112 -8.41 -12.17 10.39
N LYS A 113 -9.59 -11.55 10.25
CA LYS A 113 -10.88 -12.10 10.70
C LYS A 113 -11.64 -12.83 9.58
N TYR A 114 -11.10 -12.89 8.37
CA TYR A 114 -11.71 -13.64 7.27
C TYR A 114 -11.61 -15.15 7.52
N ALA A 115 -12.59 -15.90 6.99
CA ALA A 115 -12.68 -17.37 7.10
C ALA A 115 -11.38 -18.07 6.66
N TYR A 116 -10.67 -17.50 5.67
CA TYR A 116 -9.37 -17.97 5.21
C TYR A 116 -8.36 -18.22 6.35
N PHE A 117 -8.38 -17.39 7.40
CA PHE A 117 -7.45 -17.50 8.53
C PHE A 117 -7.99 -18.33 9.71
N GLU A 118 -9.24 -18.81 9.68
CA GLU A 118 -9.84 -19.60 10.78
C GLU A 118 -9.11 -20.93 11.02
N SER A 119 -8.48 -21.48 9.98
CA SER A 119 -7.70 -22.71 10.06
C SER A 119 -6.33 -22.55 10.74
N LEU A 120 -5.88 -21.31 10.97
CA LEU A 120 -4.58 -21.06 11.59
C LEU A 120 -4.64 -21.25 13.12
N PRO A 121 -3.70 -22.03 13.69
CA PRO A 121 -3.54 -22.09 15.15
C PRO A 121 -3.28 -20.69 15.73
N SER A 122 -3.80 -20.43 16.93
CA SER A 122 -3.65 -19.11 17.58
C SER A 122 -2.20 -18.70 17.80
N GLU A 123 -1.29 -19.67 17.92
CA GLU A 123 0.16 -19.46 18.06
C GLU A 123 0.83 -18.92 16.78
N GLN A 124 0.20 -19.11 15.62
CA GLN A 124 0.69 -18.65 14.32
C GLN A 124 0.06 -17.31 13.90
N MET A 125 -0.91 -16.81 14.67
CA MET A 125 -1.52 -15.52 14.41
C MET A 125 -0.53 -14.39 14.75
N PRO A 126 -0.30 -13.44 13.83
CA PRO A 126 0.63 -12.35 14.08
C PRO A 126 0.09 -11.42 15.19
N GLU A 127 0.99 -10.95 16.05
CA GLU A 127 0.65 -9.92 17.02
C GLU A 127 0.43 -8.58 16.29
N ILE A 128 -0.73 -7.96 16.52
CA ILE A 128 -1.09 -6.70 15.88
C ILE A 128 -0.54 -5.56 16.74
N THR A 129 0.52 -4.91 16.26
CA THR A 129 1.05 -3.71 16.90
C THR A 129 -0.01 -2.63 16.93
N LYS A 130 -0.20 -2.00 18.09
CA LYS A 130 -1.15 -0.90 18.23
C LYS A 130 -0.70 0.29 17.38
N PRO A 131 -1.62 0.98 16.70
CA PRO A 131 -1.26 2.16 15.93
C PRO A 131 -0.65 3.22 16.85
N VAL A 132 0.51 3.71 16.45
CA VAL A 132 1.18 4.84 17.09
C VAL A 132 0.39 6.12 16.74
N PRO A 133 0.26 7.11 17.65
CA PRO A 133 -0.41 8.37 17.34
C PRO A 133 0.14 9.03 16.07
N ALA A 134 -0.75 9.62 15.27
CA ALA A 134 -0.41 10.21 13.98
C ALA A 134 0.70 11.28 14.10
N ASP A 135 0.62 12.13 15.13
CA ASP A 135 1.62 13.18 15.38
C ASP A 135 3.03 12.60 15.62
N THR A 136 3.13 11.45 16.28
CA THR A 136 4.40 10.77 16.52
C THR A 136 4.98 10.19 15.23
N ILE A 137 4.12 9.66 14.36
CA ILE A 137 4.53 9.14 13.04
C ILE A 137 4.99 10.31 12.17
N GLU A 138 4.20 11.40 12.08
CA GLU A 138 4.55 12.58 11.31
C GLU A 138 5.87 13.18 11.77
N ALA A 139 6.09 13.30 13.08
CA ALA A 139 7.36 13.77 13.63
C ALA A 139 8.53 12.84 13.27
N ALA A 140 8.33 11.52 13.30
CA ALA A 140 9.36 10.55 12.95
C ALA A 140 9.72 10.59 11.46
N PHE A 141 8.77 10.87 10.57
CA PHE A 141 8.94 10.89 9.12
C PHE A 141 9.05 12.29 8.51
N LYS A 142 9.08 13.35 9.34
CA LYS A 142 9.16 14.74 8.88
C LYS A 142 10.32 14.98 7.89
N PHE A 143 11.45 14.33 8.13
CA PHE A 143 12.65 14.44 7.30
C PHE A 143 12.44 13.98 5.85
N GLU A 144 11.45 13.13 5.54
CA GLU A 144 11.18 12.65 4.17
C GLU A 144 10.62 13.76 3.27
N ASN A 145 9.96 14.75 3.85
CA ASN A 145 9.42 15.90 3.12
C ASN A 145 10.44 17.04 2.97
N GLU A 146 11.62 16.91 3.59
CA GLU A 146 12.69 17.91 3.51
C GLU A 146 13.62 17.61 2.32
N ASN A 147 14.06 18.65 1.62
CA ASN A 147 15.03 18.50 0.53
C ASN A 147 16.45 18.37 1.11
N LEU A 148 16.80 17.15 1.53
CA LEU A 148 18.06 16.85 2.21
C LEU A 148 19.20 16.60 1.21
N GLY A 149 20.33 17.25 1.45
CA GLY A 149 21.56 16.98 0.72
C GLY A 149 22.19 15.64 1.10
N THR A 150 23.09 15.13 0.26
CA THR A 150 23.77 13.84 0.51
C THR A 150 24.50 13.77 1.84
N ASN A 151 25.10 14.88 2.29
CA ASN A 151 25.80 14.93 3.58
C ASN A 151 24.82 14.88 4.76
N GLU A 152 23.65 15.50 4.65
CA GLU A 152 22.62 15.48 5.70
C GLU A 152 22.02 14.08 5.83
N LEU A 153 21.75 13.41 4.71
CA LEU A 153 21.33 12.01 4.71
C LEU A 153 22.37 11.08 5.36
N ARG A 154 23.67 11.28 5.07
CA ARG A 154 24.75 10.52 5.72
C ARG A 154 24.76 10.71 7.24
N VAL A 155 24.54 11.93 7.71
CA VAL A 155 24.47 12.23 9.15
C VAL A 155 23.25 11.54 9.77
N LEU A 156 22.07 11.62 9.15
CA LEU A 156 20.86 10.96 9.65
C LEU A 156 21.04 9.44 9.74
N ILE A 157 21.59 8.82 8.69
CA ILE A 157 21.86 7.37 8.67
C ILE A 157 22.90 7.00 9.74
N SER A 158 23.96 7.79 9.89
CA SER A 158 25.01 7.53 10.89
C SER A 158 24.46 7.62 12.31
N ASN A 159 23.59 8.60 12.57
CA ASN A 159 22.90 8.75 13.84
C ASN A 159 21.98 7.56 14.12
N ASP A 160 21.20 7.10 13.14
CA ASP A 160 20.33 5.93 13.30
C ASP A 160 21.14 4.65 13.58
N LEU A 161 22.25 4.44 12.87
CA LEU A 161 23.16 3.31 13.12
C LEU A 161 23.74 3.35 14.53
N PHE A 162 24.20 4.51 15.00
CA PHE A 162 24.74 4.68 16.34
C PHE A 162 23.67 4.43 17.42
N MET A 163 22.44 4.91 17.19
CA MET A 163 21.32 4.70 18.08
C MET A 163 20.89 3.23 18.11
N SER A 164 20.89 2.55 16.97
CA SER A 164 20.60 1.11 16.86
C SER A 164 21.64 0.27 17.62
N GLN A 165 22.93 0.56 17.45
CA GLN A 165 24.01 -0.10 18.19
C GLN A 165 23.88 0.11 19.71
N SER A 166 23.64 1.36 20.12
CA SER A 166 23.42 1.72 21.53
C SER A 166 22.14 1.10 22.12
N ARG A 167 21.13 0.76 21.30
CA ARG A 167 19.91 0.05 21.74
C ARG A 167 20.16 -1.45 21.87
N MET A 168 20.94 -2.05 20.96
CA MET A 168 21.37 -3.45 21.05
C MET A 168 22.18 -3.70 22.33
N ASP A 169 23.11 -2.80 22.67
CA ASP A 169 23.92 -2.91 23.88
C ASP A 169 23.10 -2.77 25.19
N ARG A 170 21.92 -2.13 25.12
CA ARG A 170 21.00 -1.94 26.25
C ARG A 170 19.83 -2.94 26.29
N GLY A 171 19.70 -3.82 25.29
CA GLY A 171 18.61 -4.79 25.20
C GLY A 171 17.21 -4.16 25.05
N GLU A 172 17.10 -2.91 24.58
CA GLU A 172 15.82 -2.21 24.48
C GLU A 172 15.13 -2.42 23.11
N SER A 173 13.84 -2.82 23.15
CA SER A 173 12.99 -2.92 21.96
C SER A 173 12.68 -1.53 21.36
N VAL A 174 12.61 -1.45 20.02
CA VAL A 174 12.25 -0.23 19.26
C VAL A 174 10.91 0.36 19.71
N ASP A 175 9.97 -0.50 20.10
CA ASP A 175 8.64 -0.11 20.59
C ASP A 175 8.73 0.66 21.92
N ALA A 176 9.74 0.38 22.75
CA ALA A 176 9.99 1.09 24.00
C ALA A 176 10.65 2.47 23.80
N PHE A 177 11.27 2.72 22.65
CA PHE A 177 11.86 4.02 22.30
C PHE A 177 10.79 4.99 21.79
N LEU A 178 9.94 4.54 20.86
CA LEU A 178 8.84 5.36 20.32
C LEU A 178 7.84 5.74 21.41
N ARG A 179 7.55 4.84 22.35
CA ARG A 179 6.68 5.11 23.52
C ARG A 179 7.25 6.16 24.48
N ARG A 180 8.55 6.40 24.47
CA ARG A 180 9.20 7.45 25.29
C ARG A 180 9.32 8.80 24.58
N GLY A 181 8.70 8.95 23.41
CA GLY A 181 8.74 10.20 22.65
C GLY A 181 10.11 10.48 22.04
N GLY A 182 10.91 9.45 21.78
CA GLY A 182 12.16 9.61 21.06
C GLY A 182 11.90 10.13 19.65
N SER A 183 12.31 11.36 19.36
CA SER A 183 12.23 11.94 18.03
C SER A 183 13.57 11.83 17.31
N PHE A 184 13.52 11.74 15.98
CA PHE A 184 14.69 11.94 15.12
C PHE A 184 14.92 13.45 15.02
N THR A 185 15.73 14.00 15.92
CA THR A 185 16.10 15.41 15.84
C THR A 185 17.06 15.62 14.68
N THR A 186 16.76 16.60 13.83
CA THR A 186 17.72 17.05 12.84
C THR A 186 18.79 17.91 13.54
N PRO A 187 20.03 17.95 13.05
CA PRO A 187 21.10 18.77 13.66
C PRO A 187 20.78 20.27 13.75
N ARG A 188 19.73 20.74 13.05
CA ARG A 188 19.35 22.15 12.98
C ARG A 188 18.67 22.65 14.25
N ASP A 189 18.08 21.75 15.04
CA ASP A 189 17.44 22.10 16.32
C ASP A 189 18.45 22.34 17.45
N SER A 190 19.75 22.13 17.19
CA SER A 190 20.82 22.18 18.19
C SER A 190 21.70 23.44 18.15
N LEU A 191 21.44 24.38 17.24
CA LEU A 191 22.27 25.60 17.14
C LEU A 191 21.69 26.73 18.01
N PRO A 192 22.42 27.20 19.04
CA PRO A 192 21.99 28.38 19.79
C PRO A 192 22.06 29.60 18.88
N ASN A 193 20.96 30.37 18.82
CA ASN A 193 20.93 31.70 18.22
C ASN A 193 22.07 32.54 18.81
N LYS A 194 23.01 32.93 17.96
CA LYS A 194 23.95 34.03 18.23
C LYS A 194 23.49 35.25 17.45
#